data_AF-A0A8S3WTA9-F1
#
_entry.id   AF-A0A8S3WTA9-F1
#
_cell.length_a   1.000
_cell.length_b   1.000
_cell.length_c   1.000
_cell.angle_alpha   90.00
_cell.angle_beta   90.00
_cell.angle_gamma   90.00
#
_symmetry.space_group_name_H-M   'P 1'
#
loop_
_entity.id
_entity.type
_entity.pdbx_description
1 polymer ?
#
loop_
_entity_poly.entity_id
_entity_poly.type
_entity_poly.pdbx_seq_one_letter_code
_entity_poly.pdbx_strand_id
1 'polypeptide(L)'
;MRKLARQAKDKWWQEKARRMQWLADTNQLGEFYAEVRHLLGTSRMAKVPLKSTSGEALFKSREEILERWAERFNTLLNMDHFVDLDHVRCLSTIFRPRAR
;
A
#
# COMPACT_ATOMS: atom_id res chain seq x y z
N MET A 1 38.86 8.57 -17.51
CA MET A 1 38.19 7.80 -16.43
C MET A 1 36.73 8.20 -16.18
N ARG A 2 36.39 9.46 -15.81
CA ARG A 2 34.99 9.85 -15.49
C ARG A 2 33.96 9.67 -16.63
N LYS A 3 34.33 9.99 -17.89
CA LYS A 3 33.43 9.85 -19.06
C LYS A 3 33.06 8.39 -19.35
N LEU A 4 34.04 7.48 -19.32
CA LEU A 4 33.82 6.05 -19.56
C LEU A 4 32.91 5.41 -18.51
N ALA A 5 33.09 5.78 -17.23
CA ALA A 5 32.21 5.31 -16.16
C ALA A 5 30.77 5.81 -16.33
N ARG A 6 30.58 7.05 -16.80
CA ARG A 6 29.24 7.58 -17.11
C ARG A 6 28.58 6.79 -18.23
N GLN A 7 29.30 6.60 -19.34
CA GLN A 7 28.81 5.86 -20.50
C GLN A 7 28.45 4.41 -20.15
N ALA A 8 29.25 3.75 -19.32
CA ALA A 8 28.95 2.40 -18.86
C ALA A 8 27.67 2.36 -18.01
N LYS A 9 27.46 3.33 -17.10
CA LYS A 9 26.21 3.44 -16.33
C LYS A 9 25.00 3.74 -17.21
N ASP A 10 25.15 4.66 -18.14
CA ASP A 10 24.05 5.08 -19.02
C ASP A 10 23.63 3.93 -19.94
N LYS A 11 24.60 3.18 -20.49
CA LYS A 11 24.34 1.96 -21.26
C LYS A 11 23.60 0.91 -20.43
N TRP A 12 24.04 0.68 -19.19
CA TRP A 12 23.39 -0.25 -18.28
C TRP A 12 21.93 0.16 -18.00
N TRP A 13 21.66 1.44 -17.73
CA TRP A 13 20.29 1.94 -17.50
C TRP A 13 19.41 1.80 -18.72
N GLN A 14 19.93 2.06 -19.92
CA GLN A 14 19.19 1.90 -21.17
C GLN A 14 18.82 0.44 -21.44
N GLU A 15 19.76 -0.49 -21.25
CA GLU A 15 19.49 -1.93 -21.38
C GLU A 15 18.45 -2.40 -20.36
N LYS A 16 18.54 -1.91 -19.12
CA LYS A 16 17.59 -2.25 -18.06
C LYS A 16 16.17 -1.76 -18.37
N ALA A 17 16.03 -0.50 -18.78
CA ALA A 17 14.76 0.09 -19.18
C ALA A 17 14.12 -0.67 -20.36
N ARG A 18 14.92 -1.02 -21.37
CA ARG A 18 14.45 -1.77 -22.54
C ARG A 18 13.91 -3.15 -22.14
N ARG A 19 14.58 -3.85 -21.24
CA ARG A 19 14.13 -5.15 -20.72
C ARG A 19 12.81 -5.01 -19.95
N MET A 20 12.71 -4.05 -19.04
CA MET A 20 11.49 -3.82 -18.26
C MET A 20 10.30 -3.45 -19.15
N GLN A 21 10.50 -2.62 -20.17
CA GLN A 21 9.46 -2.28 -21.14
C GLN A 21 8.99 -3.54 -21.90
N TRP A 22 9.92 -4.35 -22.42
CA TRP A 22 9.57 -5.59 -23.11
C TRP A 22 8.80 -6.57 -22.22
N LEU A 23 9.17 -6.70 -20.94
CA LEU A 23 8.45 -7.53 -19.98
C LEU A 23 7.01 -7.03 -19.76
N ALA A 24 6.80 -5.71 -19.70
CA ALA A 24 5.48 -5.12 -19.61
C ALA A 24 4.67 -5.37 -20.90
N ASP A 25 5.26 -5.13 -22.06
CA ASP A 25 4.60 -5.29 -23.37
C ASP A 25 4.21 -6.75 -23.66
N THR A 26 4.99 -7.71 -23.15
CA THR A 26 4.73 -9.16 -23.30
C THR A 26 3.92 -9.76 -22.15
N ASN A 27 3.38 -8.94 -21.25
CA ASN A 27 2.60 -9.35 -20.08
C ASN A 27 3.34 -10.34 -19.13
N GLN A 28 4.68 -10.28 -19.09
CA GLN A 28 5.51 -11.06 -18.18
C GLN A 28 5.63 -10.34 -16.83
N LEU A 29 4.49 -10.12 -16.17
CA LEU A 29 4.39 -9.32 -14.95
C LEU A 29 5.28 -9.85 -13.81
N GLY A 30 5.42 -11.17 -13.66
CA GLY A 30 6.27 -11.77 -12.62
C GLY A 30 7.74 -11.36 -12.73
N GLU A 31 8.30 -11.47 -13.93
CA GLU A 31 9.68 -11.05 -14.24
C GLU A 31 9.83 -9.53 -14.16
N PHE A 32 8.82 -8.76 -14.59
CA PHE A 32 8.82 -7.30 -14.44
C PHE A 32 8.93 -6.90 -12.96
N TYR A 33 8.11 -7.49 -12.09
CA TYR A 33 8.16 -7.23 -10.65
C TYR A 33 9.48 -7.68 -10.02
N ALA A 34 10.05 -8.80 -10.47
CA ALA A 34 11.38 -9.22 -10.03
C ALA A 34 12.45 -8.17 -10.37
N GLU A 35 12.44 -7.63 -11.60
CA GLU A 35 13.37 -6.58 -12.03
C GLU A 35 13.21 -5.28 -11.23
N VAL A 36 11.98 -4.84 -10.98
CA VAL A 36 11.70 -3.68 -10.12
C VAL A 36 12.25 -3.92 -8.70
N ARG A 37 12.05 -5.12 -8.15
CA ARG A 37 12.53 -5.46 -6.81
C ARG A 37 14.05 -5.49 -6.72
N HIS A 38 14.75 -5.93 -7.77
CA HIS A 38 16.21 -5.85 -7.83
C HIS A 38 16.71 -4.40 -7.81
N LEU A 39 16.01 -3.48 -8.49
CA LEU A 39 16.37 -2.05 -8.53
C LEU A 39 16.14 -1.33 -7.20
N LEU A 40 15.02 -1.61 -6.55
CA LEU A 40 14.70 -1.07 -5.21
C LEU A 40 15.57 -1.71 -4.11
N GLY A 41 16.30 -2.78 -4.45
CA GLY A 41 17.01 -3.62 -3.51
C GLY A 41 16.06 -4.53 -2.73
N THR A 42 16.63 -5.46 -1.97
CA THR A 42 15.90 -6.10 -0.88
C THR A 42 15.56 -5.01 0.12
N SER A 43 14.39 -4.38 -0.04
CA SER A 43 13.80 -3.60 1.03
C SER A 43 13.79 -4.52 2.24
N ARG A 44 14.68 -4.26 3.21
CA ARG A 44 14.46 -4.72 4.57
C ARG A 44 13.16 -4.04 4.92
N MET A 45 12.04 -4.71 4.64
CA MET A 45 10.77 -4.38 5.24
C MET A 45 11.09 -4.46 6.73
N ALA A 46 11.34 -3.30 7.34
CA ALA A 46 11.44 -3.21 8.77
C ALA A 46 10.13 -3.84 9.24
N LYS A 47 10.23 -4.98 9.93
CA LYS A 47 9.06 -5.54 10.61
C LYS A 47 8.75 -4.52 11.68
N VAL A 48 7.89 -3.56 11.36
CA VAL A 48 7.47 -2.53 12.30
C VAL A 48 6.59 -3.27 13.31
N PRO A 49 7.04 -3.36 14.57
CA PRO A 49 6.29 -4.11 15.55
C PRO A 49 4.95 -3.41 15.81
N LEU A 50 3.88 -4.20 15.87
CA LEU A 50 2.52 -3.68 16.06
C LEU A 50 2.15 -3.68 17.54
N LYS A 51 1.44 -2.67 17.99
CA LYS A 51 0.89 -2.65 19.36
C LYS A 51 -0.46 -3.38 19.42
N SER A 52 -0.76 -3.99 20.55
CA SER A 52 -2.10 -4.49 20.87
C SER A 52 -3.13 -3.37 20.88
N THR A 53 -4.42 -3.74 20.80
CA THR A 53 -5.54 -2.79 20.97
C THR A 53 -5.44 -2.04 22.30
N SER A 54 -5.02 -2.71 23.37
CA SER A 54 -4.79 -2.12 24.70
C SER A 54 -3.52 -1.26 24.78
N GLY A 55 -2.60 -1.37 23.82
CA GLY A 55 -1.32 -0.66 23.80
C GLY A 55 -0.22 -1.26 24.69
N GLU A 56 -0.52 -2.31 25.45
CA GLU A 56 0.38 -2.93 26.43
C GLU A 56 1.38 -3.92 25.82
N ALA A 57 0.96 -4.66 24.78
CA ALA A 57 1.79 -5.67 24.14
C ALA A 57 2.34 -5.18 22.79
N LEU A 58 3.57 -5.60 22.47
CA LEU A 58 4.26 -5.27 21.24
C LEU A 58 4.53 -6.56 20.44
N PHE A 59 3.77 -6.76 19.37
CA PHE A 59 3.85 -7.90 18.47
C PHE A 59 5.04 -7.78 17.52
N LYS A 60 5.86 -8.83 17.49
CA LYS A 60 7.09 -8.90 16.68
C LYS A 60 7.09 -10.13 15.77
N SER A 61 6.32 -11.17 16.12
CA SER A 61 6.18 -12.35 15.27
C SER A 61 5.21 -12.06 14.11
N ARG A 62 5.32 -12.85 13.04
CA ARG A 62 4.47 -12.67 11.86
C ARG A 62 3.04 -13.10 12.17
N GLU A 63 2.90 -14.14 12.96
CA GLU A 63 1.65 -14.77 13.37
C GLU A 63 0.82 -13.79 14.20
N GLU A 64 1.43 -13.19 15.24
CA GLU A 64 0.80 -12.15 16.07
C GLU A 64 0.38 -10.92 15.24
N ILE A 65 1.22 -10.50 14.30
CA ILE A 65 0.92 -9.37 13.42
C ILE A 65 -0.29 -9.68 12.53
N LEU A 66 -0.36 -10.88 11.96
CA LEU A 66 -1.49 -11.29 11.10
C LEU A 66 -2.79 -11.43 11.89
N GLU A 67 -2.73 -12.01 13.09
CA GLU A 67 -3.89 -12.11 13.97
C GLU A 67 -4.40 -10.74 14.39
N ARG A 68 -3.49 -9.80 14.72
CA ARG A 68 -3.84 -8.42 15.02
C ARG A 68 -4.51 -7.70 13.84
N TRP A 69 -4.04 -7.94 12.62
CA TRP A 69 -4.70 -7.43 11.42
C TRP A 69 -6.11 -8.01 11.27
N ALA A 70 -6.27 -9.33 11.45
CA ALA A 70 -7.57 -9.98 11.37
C ALA A 70 -8.56 -9.42 12.40
N GLU A 71 -8.14 -9.25 13.65
CA GLU A 71 -8.94 -8.59 14.70
C GLU A 71 -9.36 -7.18 14.28
N ARG A 72 -8.40 -6.35 13.82
CA ARG A 72 -8.69 -4.97 13.42
C ARG A 72 -9.66 -4.90 12.23
N PHE A 73 -9.48 -5.75 11.22
CA PHE A 73 -10.38 -5.81 10.07
C PHE A 73 -11.76 -6.30 10.46
N ASN A 74 -11.85 -7.33 11.30
CA ASN A 74 -13.11 -7.84 11.82
C ASN A 74 -13.88 -6.75 12.54
N THR A 75 -13.22 -6.03 13.46
CA THR A 75 -13.85 -4.89 14.15
C THR A 75 -14.29 -3.82 13.17
N LEU A 76 -13.47 -3.42 12.20
CA LEU A 76 -13.84 -2.34 11.26
C LEU A 76 -15.00 -2.71 10.33
N LEU A 77 -15.05 -3.95 9.85
CA LEU A 77 -16.03 -4.38 8.84
C LEU A 77 -17.34 -4.87 9.45
N ASN A 78 -17.30 -5.36 10.69
CA ASN A 78 -18.47 -5.87 11.41
C ASN A 78 -18.91 -4.92 12.54
N MET A 79 -18.66 -3.62 12.40
CA MET A 79 -19.31 -2.64 13.26
C MET A 79 -20.78 -2.53 12.86
N ASP A 80 -21.68 -2.74 13.81
CA ASP A 80 -23.06 -2.32 13.66
C ASP A 80 -23.08 -0.80 13.53
N HIS A 81 -23.25 -0.32 12.30
CA HIS A 81 -23.46 1.08 12.03
C HIS A 81 -24.88 1.44 12.49
N PHE A 82 -25.01 1.82 13.77
CA PHE A 82 -26.21 2.49 14.25
C PHE A 82 -26.26 3.87 13.59
N VAL A 83 -26.94 3.93 12.44
CA VAL A 83 -27.25 5.20 11.80
C VAL A 83 -28.46 5.76 12.54
N ASP A 84 -28.22 6.79 13.36
CA ASP A 84 -29.31 7.58 13.93
C ASP A 84 -30.05 8.29 12.78
N LEU A 85 -31.19 7.71 12.38
CA LEU A 85 -32.01 8.21 11.28
C LEU A 85 -32.63 9.59 11.60
N ASP A 86 -32.69 9.99 12.88
CA ASP A 86 -33.12 11.33 13.25
C ASP A 86 -32.07 12.38 12.86
N HIS A 87 -30.77 12.07 12.99
CA HIS A 87 -29.69 12.92 12.46
C HIS A 87 -29.73 13.04 10.93
N VAL A 88 -30.04 11.95 10.23
CA VAL A 88 -30.17 11.96 8.75
C VAL A 88 -31.38 12.79 8.31
N ARG A 89 -32.50 12.73 9.06
CA ARG A 89 -33.68 13.56 8.79
C ARG A 89 -33.39 15.05 8.91
N CYS A 90 -32.57 15.46 9.88
CA CYS A 90 -32.16 16.86 10.04
C CYS A 90 -31.39 17.42 8.83
N LEU A 91 -30.63 16.59 8.10
CA LEU A 91 -29.91 17.02 6.88
C LEU A 91 -30.86 17.42 5.76
N SER A 92 -32.02 16.77 5.65
CA SER A 92 -33.03 17.13 4.64
C SER A 92 -33.69 18.49 4.92
N THR A 93 -33.61 18.98 6.16
CA THR A 93 -34.15 20.30 6.55
C THR A 93 -33.15 21.43 6.25
N ILE A 94 -31.84 21.15 6.33
CA ILE A 94 -30.77 22.12 6.05
C ILE A 94 -30.66 22.41 4.55
N PHE A 95 -30.92 21.41 3.70
CA PHE A 95 -30.76 21.53 2.24
C PHE A 95 -32.06 21.91 1.50
N ARG A 96 -32.99 22.61 2.16
CA ARG A 96 -34.21 23.10 1.49
C ARG A 96 -33.81 24.20 0.50
N PRO A 97 -34.01 24.04 -0.82
CA PRO A 97 -33.69 25.09 -1.78
C PRO A 97 -34.60 26.29 -1.53
N ARG A 98 -33.99 27.47 -1.40
CA ARG A 98 -34.71 28.75 -1.30
C ARG A 98 -35.45 28.94 -2.63
N ALA A 99 -36.79 28.82 -2.59
CA ALA A 99 -37.63 29.04 -3.76
C ALA A 99 -37.39 30.47 -4.31
N ARG A 100 -37.21 30.57 -5.63
CA ARG A 100 -37.16 31.84 -6.37
C ARG A 100 -38.55 32.43 -6.54
#